data_AF-A0A843DSG8-F1
#
_entry.id   AF-A0A843DSG8-F1
#
_cell.length_a   1.000
_cell.length_b   1.000
_cell.length_c   1.000
_cell.angle_alpha   90.00
_cell.angle_beta   90.00
_cell.angle_gamma   90.00
#
_symmetry.space_group_name_H-M   'P 1'
#
loop_
_entity.id
_entity.type
_entity.pdbx_description
1 polymer ?
#
loop_
_entity_poly.entity_id
_entity_poly.type
_entity_poly.pdbx_seq_one_letter_code
_entity_poly.pdbx_strand_id
1 'polypeptide(L)' 'MAVKDEVLKAMKEAGKPLSAGEVEKITGIDRKEIDKAFKELKAENAIVSPVRCKWEPA' A
#
# COMPACT_ATOMS: atom_id res chain seq x y z
N MET A 1 -14.63 -1.18 -4.20
CA MET A 1 -13.72 -0.30 -4.97
C MET A 1 -12.33 -0.86 -4.80
N ALA A 2 -11.69 -1.24 -5.90
CA ALA A 2 -10.55 -2.17 -5.99
C ALA A 2 -9.19 -1.56 -5.58
N VAL A 3 -9.19 -0.46 -4.83
CA VAL A 3 -7.97 0.26 -4.43
C VAL A 3 -7.02 -0.65 -3.65
N LYS A 4 -7.56 -1.49 -2.75
CA LYS A 4 -6.75 -2.40 -1.94
C LYS A 4 -5.96 -3.39 -2.82
N ASP A 5 -6.59 -3.90 -3.87
CA ASP A 5 -6.00 -4.83 -4.84
C ASP A 5 -4.94 -4.15 -5.70
N GLU A 6 -5.21 -2.93 -6.19
CA GLU A 6 -4.21 -2.15 -6.94
C GLU A 6 -3.01 -1.78 -6.07
N VAL A 7 -3.26 -1.36 -4.83
CA VAL A 7 -2.21 -1.09 -3.84
C VAL A 7 -1.37 -2.34 -3.58
N LEU A 8 -2.01 -3.49 -3.33
CA LEU A 8 -1.31 -4.76 -3.12
C LEU A 8 -0.52 -5.21 -4.37
N LYS A 9 -1.08 -5.04 -5.57
CA LYS A 9 -0.38 -5.33 -6.83
C LYS A 9 0.84 -4.44 -7.01
N ALA A 10 0.69 -3.13 -6.88
CA ALA A 10 1.79 -2.19 -7.00
C ALA A 10 2.90 -2.45 -5.97
N MET A 11 2.52 -2.79 -4.73
CA MET A 11 3.47 -3.16 -3.69
C MET A 11 4.19 -4.49 -4.00
N LYS A 12 3.47 -5.49 -4.54
CA LYS A 12 4.06 -6.77 -5.00
C LYS A 12 4.98 -6.58 -6.20
N GLU A 13 4.58 -5.77 -7.19
CA GLU A 13 5.37 -5.46 -8.38
C GLU A 13 6.63 -4.66 -8.03
N ALA A 14 6.55 -3.76 -7.06
CA ALA A 14 7.72 -3.04 -6.57
C ALA A 14 8.70 -3.93 -5.81
N GLY A 15 8.22 -5.04 -5.22
CA GLY A 15 9.04 -6.03 -4.50
C GLY A 15 9.86 -5.42 -3.35
N LYS A 16 9.45 -4.25 -2.87
CA LYS A 16 10.17 -3.41 -1.91
C LYS A 16 9.17 -2.70 -1.02
N PRO A 17 9.55 -2.37 0.22
CA PRO A 17 8.71 -1.56 1.08
C PRO A 17 8.51 -0.17 0.47
N LEU A 18 7.25 0.16 0.15
CA LEU A 18 6.83 1.41 -0.45
C LEU A 18 6.15 2.32 0.57
N SER A 19 6.30 3.63 0.40
CA SER A 19 5.50 4.60 1.13
C SER A 19 4.17 4.90 0.43
N ALA A 20 3.18 5.43 1.16
CA ALA A 20 1.89 5.80 0.56
C ALA A 20 2.02 6.75 -0.64
N GLY A 21 3.04 7.63 -0.62
CA GLY A 21 3.32 8.53 -1.74
C GLY A 21 4.05 7.87 -2.93
N GLU A 22 4.75 6.75 -2.72
CA GLU A 22 5.25 5.93 -3.83
C GLU A 22 4.13 5.11 -4.45
N VAL A 23 3.25 4.53 -3.62
CA VAL A 23 2.07 3.83 -4.13
C VAL A 23 1.18 4.78 -4.92
N GLU A 24 0.94 6.01 -4.44
CA GLU A 24 0.22 7.07 -5.17
C GLU A 24 0.80 7.33 -6.56
N LYS A 25 2.13 7.34 -6.68
CA LYS A 25 2.80 7.56 -7.96
C LYS A 25 2.76 6.36 -8.90
N ILE A 26 2.72 5.14 -8.35
CA ILE A 26 2.72 3.89 -9.13
C ILE A 26 1.31 3.57 -9.61
N THR A 27 0.33 3.64 -8.72
CA THR A 27 -1.07 3.32 -9.04
C THR A 27 -1.85 4.53 -9.55
N GLY A 28 -1.38 5.75 -9.31
CA GLY A 28 -2.13 6.96 -9.63
C GLY A 28 -3.34 7.18 -8.72
N ILE A 29 -3.44 6.42 -7.62
CA ILE A 29 -4.56 6.49 -6.69
C ILE A 29 -4.33 7.62 -5.68
N ASP A 30 -5.38 8.38 -5.39
CA ASP A 30 -5.37 9.43 -4.37
C ASP A 30 -4.80 8.96 -3.03
N ARG A 31 -3.94 9.77 -2.41
CA ARG A 31 -3.39 9.52 -1.07
C ARG A 31 -4.44 9.14 -0.04
N LYS A 32 -5.63 9.73 -0.13
CA LYS A 32 -6.74 9.48 0.80
C LYS A 32 -7.28 8.06 0.65
N GLU A 33 -7.38 7.56 -0.57
CA GLU A 33 -7.82 6.19 -0.84
C GLU A 33 -6.74 5.20 -0.42
N ILE A 34 -5.48 5.50 -0.69
CA ILE A 34 -4.33 4.73 -0.22
C ILE A 34 -4.28 4.67 1.30
N ASP A 35 -4.42 5.80 2.01
CA ASP A 35 -4.40 5.82 3.48
C ASP A 35 -5.55 5.01 4.09
N LYS A 36 -6.74 5.05 3.47
CA LYS A 36 -7.87 4.19 3.85
C LYS A 36 -7.56 2.71 3.62
N ALA A 37 -7.08 2.36 2.42
CA ALA A 37 -6.73 1.00 2.09
C ALA A 37 -5.61 0.46 2.99
N PHE A 38 -4.59 1.27 3.28
CA PHE A 38 -3.51 0.90 4.19
C PHE A 38 -4.02 0.70 5.63
N LYS A 39 -4.96 1.52 6.11
CA LYS A 39 -5.58 1.31 7.42
C LYS A 39 -6.34 -0.01 7.48
N GLU A 40 -7.11 -0.34 6.45
CA GLU A 40 -7.83 -1.61 6.35
C GLU A 40 -6.87 -2.79 6.22
N LEU A 41 -5.93 -2.74 5.26
CA LEU A 41 -4.94 -3.79 5.02
C LEU A 41 -4.03 -4.03 6.22
N LYS A 42 -3.66 -2.97 6.95
CA LYS A 42 -2.90 -3.10 8.21
C LYS A 42 -3.75 -3.75 9.30
N ALA A 43 -5.03 -3.40 9.40
CA ALA A 43 -5.95 -4.02 10.34
C ALA A 43 -6.16 -5.51 10.02
N GLU A 44 -6.21 -5.85 8.73
CA GLU A 44 -6.30 -7.23 8.23
C GLU A 44 -4.96 -7.99 8.24
N ASN A 45 -3.86 -7.36 8.69
CA ASN A 45 -2.50 -7.94 8.66
C ASN A 45 -2.00 -8.33 7.25
N ALA A 46 -2.63 -7.79 6.20
CA ALA A 46 -2.26 -8.05 4.80
C ALA A 46 -1.03 -7.24 4.33
N ILE A 47 -0.66 -6.19 5.08
CA ILE A 47 0.57 -5.42 4.86
C ILE A 47 1.36 -5.29 6.17
N VAL A 48 2.67 -5.36 6.06
CA VAL A 48 3.63 -5.19 7.15
C VAL A 48 4.49 -3.96 6.89
N SER A 49 4.90 -3.28 7.96
CA SER A 49 5.77 -2.09 7.87
C SER A 49 7.07 -2.34 8.63
N PRO A 50 8.06 -3.01 8.00
CA PRO A 50 9.33 -3.31 8.66
C PRO A 50 10.19 -2.05 8.87
N VAL A 51 9.98 -1.00 8.06
CA VAL A 51 10.64 0.30 8.23
C VAL A 51 9.57 1.39 8.34
N ARG A 52 9.82 2.42 9.15
CA ARG A 52 8.89 3.54 9.35
C ARG A 52 8.46 4.14 8.00
N CYS A 53 7.16 4.25 7.79
CA CYS A 53 6.52 4.74 6.55
C CYS A 53 6.75 3.89 5.30
N LYS A 54 7.20 2.65 5.47
CA LYS A 54 7.59 1.74 4.41
C LYS A 54 6.81 0.45 4.60
N TRP A 55 6.02 0.10 3.61
CA TRP A 55 5.02 -0.94 3.73
C TRP A 55 5.19 -1.93 2.60
N GLU A 56 5.07 -3.21 2.94
CA GLU A 56 5.21 -4.32 2.03
C GLU A 56 4.03 -5.29 2.23
N PRO A 57 3.62 -6.01 1.18
CA PRO A 57 2.58 -7.02 1.30
C PRO A 57 3.12 -8.17 2.15
N ALA A 58 2.29 -8.66 3.09
CA ALA A 58 2.58 -9.85 3.88
C ALA A 58 2.60 -11.11 3.00
#